data_AF-A0A6G3MFV2-F1
#
_entry.id   AF-A0A6G3MFV2-F1
#
_cell.length_a   1.000
_cell.length_b   1.000
_cell.length_c   1.000
_cell.angle_alpha   90.00
_cell.angle_beta   90.00
_cell.angle_gamma   90.00
#
_symmetry.space_group_name_H-M   'P 1'
#
loop_
_entity.id
_entity.type
_entity.pdbx_description
1 polymer ?
#
loop_
_entity_poly.entity_id
_entity_poly.type
_entity_poly.pdbx_seq_one_letter_code
_entity_poly.pdbx_strand_id
1 'polypeptide(L)'
;MNKIDDFLYQKDNPDGGISIYNPGTKKYEVLNDEEIDLVEKLRQGTFTDPNYNPYSEYIDYFTGQILQLPINCMPEPKSRFVASASENRKILKLIVAIRKGLKQNKTPDNKIKKYSDIWSSISDTYISKNNKKRLNMNWRAPKPPLPSTYESYHPPLEYLPDNEELNEWNSLNNEQKRAKFIPSTYKCLRHVPYYDLISQNYDRCLDLYMAPRKRKMITNIDPDDLLPQIPDPQSLRPFPSWESIVFTGHNSRVTCISVHRSGELLVSGDASGLVIVWEHMGVELKRYQFKSPITAIEWNPRIDLFIITVAL
;
A
#
# COMPACT_ATOMS: atom_id res chain seq x y z
N MET A 1 10.37 -70.36 80.15
CA MET A 1 10.14 -69.43 81.29
C MET A 1 9.07 -68.43 80.87
N ASN A 2 8.29 -67.87 81.80
CA ASN A 2 7.33 -66.82 81.45
C ASN A 2 8.13 -65.59 81.01
N LYS A 3 7.81 -64.99 79.84
CA LYS A 3 8.52 -63.78 79.32
C LYS A 3 8.56 -62.60 80.32
N ILE A 4 7.65 -62.63 81.28
CA ILE A 4 7.55 -61.65 82.36
C ILE A 4 8.74 -61.80 83.33
N ASP A 5 9.17 -63.02 83.63
CA ASP A 5 10.28 -63.28 84.55
C ASP A 5 11.62 -62.86 83.93
N ASP A 6 11.81 -63.08 82.63
CA ASP A 6 13.02 -62.64 81.91
C ASP A 6 13.11 -61.11 81.83
N PHE A 7 11.97 -60.44 81.62
CA PHE A 7 11.89 -58.98 81.62
C PHE A 7 12.15 -58.38 83.02
N LEU A 8 11.61 -59.00 84.07
CA LEU A 8 11.90 -58.60 85.45
C LEU A 8 13.38 -58.76 85.78
N TYR A 9 14.00 -59.89 85.38
CA TYR A 9 15.43 -60.13 85.60
C TYR A 9 16.33 -59.10 84.91
N GLN A 10 15.98 -58.68 83.68
CA GLN A 10 16.69 -57.63 82.96
C GLN A 10 16.54 -56.24 83.58
N LYS A 11 15.45 -55.98 84.31
CA LYS A 11 15.18 -54.67 84.93
C LYS A 11 15.74 -54.53 86.34
N ASP A 12 15.73 -55.60 87.13
CA ASP A 12 16.08 -55.54 88.56
C ASP A 12 17.59 -55.72 88.83
N ASN A 13 18.33 -56.39 87.93
CA ASN A 13 19.77 -56.58 88.06
C ASN A 13 20.57 -55.61 87.17
N PRO A 14 21.68 -55.02 87.66
CA PRO A 14 22.55 -54.15 86.85
C PRO A 14 23.12 -54.85 85.61
N ASP A 15 23.37 -56.16 85.71
CA ASP A 15 24.04 -56.97 84.68
C ASP A 15 23.07 -57.66 83.69
N GLY A 16 21.80 -57.24 83.69
CA GLY A 16 20.75 -57.82 82.86
C GLY A 16 20.99 -57.68 81.35
N GLY A 17 21.80 -56.70 80.92
CA GLY A 17 22.13 -56.48 79.50
C GLY A 17 23.27 -57.35 78.96
N ILE A 18 24.08 -57.96 79.85
CA ILE A 18 25.30 -58.72 79.50
C ILE A 18 25.12 -60.22 79.81
N SER A 19 24.05 -60.59 80.51
CA SER A 19 23.76 -61.98 80.84
C SER A 19 22.88 -62.66 79.80
N ILE A 20 23.16 -63.95 79.57
CA ILE A 20 22.38 -64.81 78.69
C ILE A 20 21.79 -65.96 79.52
N TYR A 21 20.54 -66.33 79.22
CA TYR A 21 19.89 -67.44 79.92
C TYR A 21 20.44 -68.77 79.43
N ASN A 22 21.01 -69.57 80.34
CA ASN A 22 21.46 -70.92 80.01
C ASN A 22 20.37 -71.95 80.40
N PRO A 23 19.74 -72.63 79.42
CA PRO A 23 18.63 -73.55 79.70
C PRO A 23 19.06 -74.81 80.47
N GLY A 24 20.34 -75.18 80.44
CA GLY A 24 20.87 -76.34 81.16
C GLY A 24 21.02 -76.10 82.66
N THR A 25 21.66 -74.99 83.04
CA THR A 25 21.87 -74.60 84.45
C THR A 25 20.65 -73.89 85.05
N LYS A 26 19.70 -73.49 84.20
CA LYS A 26 18.47 -72.74 84.53
C LYS A 26 18.75 -71.41 85.25
N LYS A 27 19.95 -70.86 85.07
CA LYS A 27 20.40 -69.57 85.61
C LYS A 27 20.88 -68.67 84.47
N TYR A 28 20.93 -67.38 84.74
CA TYR A 28 21.55 -66.40 83.86
C TYR A 28 23.05 -66.37 84.13
N GLU A 29 23.84 -66.56 83.07
CA GLU A 29 25.30 -66.51 83.08
C GLU A 29 25.76 -65.23 82.38
N VAL A 30 26.74 -64.52 82.96
CA VAL A 30 27.29 -63.28 82.40
C VAL A 30 28.36 -63.64 81.37
N LEU A 31 28.33 -63.02 80.19
CA LEU A 31 29.30 -63.26 79.11
C LEU A 31 30.71 -62.79 79.48
N ASN A 32 31.73 -63.47 78.93
CA ASN A 32 33.13 -63.06 79.06
C ASN A 32 33.46 -61.89 78.14
N ASP A 33 34.45 -61.08 78.52
CA ASP A 33 34.87 -59.90 77.74
C ASP A 33 35.31 -60.23 76.31
N GLU A 34 35.95 -61.39 76.08
CA GLU A 34 36.34 -61.86 74.72
C GLU A 34 35.13 -62.18 73.85
N GLU A 35 34.08 -62.76 74.43
CA GLU A 35 32.85 -63.09 73.72
C GLU A 35 32.07 -61.81 73.36
N ILE A 36 32.09 -60.82 74.24
CA ILE A 36 31.53 -59.50 74.00
C ILE A 36 32.27 -58.80 72.86
N ASP A 37 33.61 -58.77 72.88
CA ASP A 37 34.44 -58.16 71.82
C ASP A 37 34.22 -58.87 70.46
N LEU A 38 34.07 -60.19 70.46
CA LEU A 38 33.77 -60.95 69.24
C LEU A 38 32.37 -60.61 68.68
N VAL A 39 31.35 -60.50 69.53
CA VAL A 39 30.00 -60.07 69.12
C VAL A 39 30.02 -58.62 68.63
N GLU A 40 30.79 -57.75 69.28
CA GLU A 40 30.93 -56.36 68.86
C GLU A 40 31.58 -56.25 67.48
N LYS A 41 32.70 -56.97 67.24
CA LYS A 41 33.36 -57.05 65.93
C LYS A 41 32.44 -57.60 64.84
N LEU A 42 31.69 -58.67 65.14
CA LEU A 42 30.68 -59.21 64.23
C LEU A 42 29.58 -58.19 63.91
N ARG A 43 29.10 -57.45 64.92
CA ARG A 43 28.07 -56.43 64.74
C ARG A 43 28.58 -55.24 63.92
N GLN A 44 29.84 -54.86 64.10
CA GLN A 44 30.50 -53.81 63.32
C GLN A 44 30.90 -54.28 61.91
N GLY A 45 30.88 -55.59 61.63
CA GLY A 45 31.29 -56.16 60.35
C GLY A 45 32.81 -56.12 60.11
N THR A 46 33.60 -56.06 61.19
CA THR A 46 35.06 -56.09 61.13
C THR A 46 35.58 -57.53 61.15
N PHE A 47 36.86 -57.73 60.85
CA PHE A 47 37.47 -59.06 60.85
C PHE A 47 37.53 -59.61 62.27
N THR A 48 37.04 -60.84 62.45
CA THR A 48 37.04 -61.55 63.74
C THR A 48 38.44 -62.03 64.13
N ASP A 49 39.24 -62.39 63.13
CA ASP A 49 40.59 -62.91 63.31
C ASP A 49 41.61 -61.76 63.45
N PRO A 50 42.35 -61.66 64.56
CA PRO A 50 43.32 -60.58 64.76
C PRO A 50 44.47 -60.56 63.74
N ASN A 51 44.79 -61.71 63.14
CA ASN A 51 45.93 -61.87 62.23
C ASN A 51 45.57 -61.75 60.74
N TYR A 52 44.32 -61.40 60.40
CA TYR A 52 43.90 -61.29 59.01
C TYR A 52 44.35 -59.97 58.38
N ASN A 53 45.11 -60.03 57.27
CA ASN A 53 45.47 -58.85 56.49
C ASN A 53 44.52 -58.67 55.29
N PRO A 54 43.60 -57.69 55.30
CA PRO A 54 42.66 -57.44 54.20
C PRO A 54 43.31 -56.87 52.94
N TYR A 55 44.54 -56.36 53.03
CA TYR A 55 45.26 -55.74 51.93
C TYR A 55 46.56 -56.49 51.64
N SER A 56 46.46 -57.76 51.27
CA SER A 56 47.62 -58.52 50.80
C SER A 56 48.10 -58.02 49.43
N GLU A 57 49.41 -57.98 49.22
CA GLU A 57 50.00 -57.60 47.93
C GLU A 57 49.61 -58.59 46.82
N TYR A 58 49.29 -58.08 45.63
CA TYR A 58 48.98 -58.91 44.47
C TYR A 58 50.26 -59.51 43.90
N ILE A 59 50.34 -60.84 43.90
CA ILE A 59 51.47 -61.58 43.34
C ILE A 59 51.10 -62.02 41.92
N ASP A 60 51.86 -61.57 40.93
CA ASP A 60 51.61 -61.95 39.54
C ASP A 60 52.34 -63.25 39.16
N TYR A 61 51.59 -64.35 39.19
CA TYR A 61 52.12 -65.68 38.93
C TYR A 61 52.28 -66.01 37.44
N PHE A 62 51.62 -65.26 36.53
CA PHE A 62 51.49 -65.67 35.13
C PHE A 62 52.06 -64.67 34.13
N THR A 63 51.85 -63.36 34.33
CA THR A 63 52.26 -62.37 33.33
C THR A 63 53.77 -62.12 33.30
N GLY A 64 54.50 -62.56 34.33
CA GLY A 64 55.97 -62.50 34.37
C GLY A 64 56.66 -63.31 33.27
N GLN A 65 55.95 -64.25 32.62
CA GLN A 65 56.46 -65.02 31.48
C GLN A 65 56.01 -64.40 30.15
N ILE A 66 56.94 -63.78 29.42
CA ILE A 66 56.64 -63.13 28.13
C ILE A 66 56.49 -64.18 27.03
N LEU A 67 55.36 -64.15 26.31
CA LEU A 67 55.11 -65.02 25.16
C LEU A 67 55.87 -64.52 23.92
N GLN A 68 56.74 -65.36 23.35
CA GLN A 68 57.54 -65.02 22.17
C GLN A 68 56.79 -65.17 20.84
N LEU A 69 55.72 -65.97 20.82
CA LEU A 69 54.92 -66.28 19.64
C LEU A 69 53.50 -65.77 19.81
N PRO A 70 52.79 -65.41 18.72
CA PRO A 70 51.38 -65.12 18.80
C PRO A 70 50.62 -66.38 19.22
N ILE A 71 49.51 -66.17 19.93
CA ILE A 71 48.63 -67.25 20.38
C ILE A 71 48.10 -68.06 19.19
N ASN A 72 47.86 -67.40 18.05
CA ASN A 72 47.38 -68.03 16.82
C ASN A 72 48.34 -67.81 15.65
N CYS A 73 48.75 -68.89 14.99
CA CYS A 73 49.54 -68.89 13.76
C CYS A 73 48.66 -68.99 12.50
N MET A 74 47.54 -68.26 12.45
CA MET A 74 46.67 -68.26 11.27
C MET A 74 47.35 -67.49 10.12
N PRO A 75 47.43 -68.03 8.89
CA PRO A 75 48.06 -67.34 7.77
C PRO A 75 47.30 -66.07 7.42
N GLU A 76 48.03 -64.99 7.10
CA GLU A 76 47.40 -63.72 6.77
C GLU A 76 46.70 -63.76 5.39
N PRO A 77 45.49 -63.19 5.28
CA PRO A 77 44.79 -63.16 4.00
C PRO A 77 45.43 -62.15 3.05
N LYS A 78 45.42 -62.48 1.76
CA LYS A 78 45.99 -61.65 0.67
C LYS A 78 45.42 -60.22 0.63
N SER A 79 44.21 -60.00 1.13
CA SER A 79 43.57 -58.69 1.19
C SER A 79 44.28 -57.67 2.09
N ARG A 80 45.16 -58.11 3.01
CA ARG A 80 46.00 -57.19 3.80
C ARG A 80 47.12 -56.56 2.97
N PHE A 81 47.57 -57.25 1.92
CA PHE A 81 48.71 -56.86 1.12
C PHE A 81 48.34 -56.24 -0.24
N VAL A 82 47.11 -56.46 -0.71
CA VAL A 82 46.61 -55.95 -1.98
C VAL A 82 45.64 -54.79 -1.74
N ALA A 83 45.56 -53.86 -2.70
CA ALA A 83 44.60 -52.76 -2.66
C ALA A 83 43.16 -53.22 -2.41
N SER A 84 42.40 -52.42 -1.65
CA SER A 84 41.08 -52.80 -1.15
C SER A 84 40.06 -52.99 -2.27
N ALA A 85 39.51 -54.19 -2.38
CA ALA A 85 38.43 -54.49 -3.32
C ALA A 85 37.17 -53.66 -3.06
N SER A 86 36.89 -53.33 -1.79
CA SER A 86 35.73 -52.53 -1.40
C SER A 86 35.85 -51.07 -1.90
N GLU A 87 37.06 -50.54 -1.88
CA GLU A 87 37.38 -49.20 -2.36
C GLU A 87 37.26 -49.12 -3.88
N ASN A 88 37.84 -50.10 -4.59
CA ASN A 88 37.70 -50.23 -6.04
C ASN A 88 36.23 -50.27 -6.47
N ARG A 89 35.37 -50.98 -5.74
CA ARG A 89 33.93 -51.02 -6.03
C ARG A 89 33.27 -49.64 -5.86
N LYS A 90 33.68 -48.83 -4.87
CA LYS A 90 33.18 -47.47 -4.68
C LYS A 90 33.68 -46.52 -5.77
N ILE A 91 34.96 -46.62 -6.14
CA ILE A 91 35.56 -45.86 -7.24
C ILE A 91 34.82 -46.14 -8.54
N LEU A 92 34.54 -47.41 -8.87
CA LEU A 92 33.77 -47.78 -10.06
C LEU A 92 32.36 -47.18 -10.06
N LYS A 93 31.66 -47.21 -8.91
CA LYS A 93 30.35 -46.54 -8.79
C LYS A 93 30.46 -45.03 -9.05
N LEU A 94 31.50 -44.37 -8.55
CA LEU A 94 31.76 -42.96 -8.81
C LEU A 94 32.06 -42.71 -10.30
N ILE A 95 32.89 -43.54 -10.94
CA ILE A 95 33.18 -43.44 -12.38
C ILE A 95 31.90 -43.57 -13.20
N VAL A 96 31.02 -44.53 -12.88
CA VAL A 96 29.73 -44.69 -13.56
C VAL A 96 28.85 -43.46 -13.36
N ALA A 97 28.79 -42.92 -12.14
CA ALA A 97 28.01 -41.71 -11.85
C ALA A 97 28.56 -40.47 -12.59
N ILE A 98 29.88 -40.34 -12.70
CA ILE A 98 30.54 -39.26 -13.46
C ILE A 98 30.24 -39.42 -14.95
N ARG A 99 30.37 -40.62 -15.53
CA ARG A 99 30.06 -40.90 -16.94
C ARG A 99 28.59 -40.60 -17.29
N LYS A 100 27.67 -40.88 -16.36
CA LYS A 100 26.24 -40.54 -16.49
C LYS A 100 25.94 -39.06 -16.25
N GLY A 101 26.94 -38.25 -15.87
CA GLY A 101 26.79 -36.82 -15.58
C GLY A 101 26.13 -36.50 -14.24
N LEU A 102 25.88 -37.50 -13.37
CA LEU A 102 25.23 -37.33 -12.07
C LEU A 102 26.15 -36.66 -11.03
N LYS A 103 27.47 -36.80 -11.20
CA LYS A 103 28.48 -36.13 -10.40
C LYS A 103 29.43 -35.38 -11.32
N GLN A 104 29.46 -34.05 -11.19
CA GLN A 104 30.49 -33.21 -11.79
C GLN A 104 31.44 -32.77 -10.68
N ASN A 105 32.74 -32.93 -10.90
CA ASN A 105 33.77 -32.30 -10.07
C ASN A 105 33.83 -30.81 -10.41
N LYS A 106 32.76 -30.07 -10.11
CA LYS A 106 32.83 -28.62 -10.09
C LYS A 106 33.35 -28.26 -8.70
N THR A 107 34.49 -27.57 -8.65
CA THR A 107 34.76 -26.70 -7.50
C THR A 107 33.53 -25.82 -7.35
N PRO A 108 32.87 -25.76 -6.17
CA PRO A 108 31.74 -24.88 -6.01
C PRO A 108 32.26 -23.46 -6.21
N ASP A 109 32.02 -22.89 -7.39
CA ASP A 109 32.20 -21.47 -7.64
C ASP A 109 31.16 -20.74 -6.81
N ASN A 110 31.41 -20.63 -5.50
CA ASN A 110 30.63 -19.83 -4.55
C ASN A 110 30.85 -18.33 -4.77
N LYS A 111 31.09 -17.92 -6.03
CA LYS A 111 31.02 -16.52 -6.42
C LYS A 111 29.54 -16.21 -6.63
N ILE A 112 28.87 -15.86 -5.54
CA ILE A 112 27.59 -15.16 -5.62
C ILE A 112 27.83 -13.97 -6.56
N LYS A 113 27.14 -13.92 -7.70
CA LYS A 113 27.22 -12.77 -8.60
C LYS A 113 26.78 -11.54 -7.80
N LYS A 114 27.73 -10.70 -7.38
CA LYS A 114 27.48 -9.50 -6.55
C LYS A 114 26.44 -8.57 -7.19
N TYR A 115 26.44 -8.53 -8.52
CA TYR A 115 25.46 -7.80 -9.31
C TYR A 115 24.90 -8.75 -10.37
N SER A 116 23.59 -8.88 -10.39
CA SER A 116 22.86 -9.52 -11.49
C SER A 116 22.00 -8.44 -12.12
N ASP A 117 21.96 -8.44 -13.46
CA ASP A 117 21.06 -7.54 -14.16
C ASP A 117 19.64 -8.04 -13.96
N ILE A 118 18.93 -7.37 -13.05
CA ILE A 118 17.54 -7.66 -12.68
C ILE A 118 16.59 -7.40 -13.86
N TRP A 119 17.03 -6.63 -14.85
CA TRP A 119 16.26 -6.30 -16.05
C TRP A 119 16.58 -7.22 -17.24
N SER A 120 17.68 -7.98 -17.19
CA SER A 120 18.04 -8.95 -18.25
C SER A 120 16.97 -10.02 -18.47
N SER A 121 16.21 -10.38 -17.44
CA SER A 121 15.11 -11.36 -17.47
C SER A 121 13.77 -10.80 -17.93
N ILE A 122 13.64 -9.48 -18.09
CA ILE A 122 12.43 -8.81 -18.62
C ILE A 122 12.34 -8.93 -20.15
N SER A 123 13.33 -9.51 -20.82
CA SER A 123 13.30 -9.81 -22.25
C SER A 123 12.20 -10.83 -22.59
N ASP A 124 10.96 -10.34 -22.75
CA ASP A 124 9.76 -10.93 -23.37
C ASP A 124 9.34 -12.37 -23.00
N THR A 125 10.02 -13.04 -22.07
CA THR A 125 9.66 -14.38 -21.65
C THR A 125 8.51 -14.35 -20.64
N TYR A 126 7.30 -14.52 -21.18
CA TYR A 126 6.10 -15.04 -20.53
C TYR A 126 5.75 -14.44 -19.16
N ILE A 127 5.31 -13.18 -19.17
CA ILE A 127 4.53 -12.64 -18.04
C ILE A 127 3.32 -13.56 -17.83
N SER A 128 3.31 -14.32 -16.72
CA SER A 128 2.20 -15.17 -16.31
C SER A 128 0.86 -14.42 -16.39
N LYS A 129 -0.23 -15.10 -16.78
CA LYS A 129 -1.57 -14.49 -16.94
C LYS A 129 -1.99 -13.70 -15.69
N ASN A 130 -1.60 -14.15 -14.49
CA ASN A 130 -1.86 -13.44 -13.24
C ASN A 130 -1.07 -12.13 -13.11
N ASN A 131 0.18 -12.09 -13.54
CA ASN A 131 0.98 -10.86 -13.56
C ASN A 131 0.46 -9.85 -14.58
N LYS A 132 -0.05 -10.31 -15.75
CA LYS A 132 -0.72 -9.43 -16.72
C LYS A 132 -1.98 -8.78 -16.14
N LYS A 133 -2.81 -9.53 -15.40
CA LYS A 133 -4.00 -8.98 -14.73
C LYS A 133 -3.64 -7.91 -13.68
N ARG A 134 -2.56 -8.12 -12.91
CA ARG A 134 -2.07 -7.12 -11.93
C ARG A 134 -1.54 -5.86 -12.61
N LEU A 135 -0.82 -5.99 -13.73
CA LEU A 135 -0.41 -4.83 -14.53
C LEU A 135 -1.61 -4.02 -15.05
N ASN A 136 -2.69 -4.71 -15.45
CA ASN A 136 -3.88 -4.07 -16.00
C ASN A 136 -4.75 -3.37 -14.94
N MET A 137 -4.61 -3.72 -13.66
CA MET A 137 -5.33 -3.08 -12.53
C MET A 137 -4.54 -1.95 -11.86
N ASN A 138 -3.37 -1.57 -12.39
CA ASN A 138 -2.60 -0.46 -11.84
C ASN A 138 -2.95 0.86 -12.55
N TRP A 139 -3.78 1.69 -11.90
CA TRP A 139 -3.91 3.08 -12.31
C TRP A 139 -2.60 3.82 -12.07
N ARG A 140 -1.91 4.13 -13.17
CA ARG A 140 -0.65 4.88 -13.14
C ARG A 140 -0.90 6.25 -12.55
N ALA A 141 0.00 6.68 -11.67
CA ALA A 141 -0.02 8.05 -11.18
C ALA A 141 0.18 9.02 -12.36
N PRO A 142 -0.44 10.21 -12.30
CA PRO A 142 -0.15 11.27 -13.26
C PRO A 142 1.34 11.58 -13.19
N LYS A 143 1.98 11.71 -14.36
CA LYS A 143 3.37 12.15 -14.46
C LYS A 143 3.41 13.66 -14.22
N PRO A 144 4.48 14.20 -13.61
CA PRO A 144 4.66 15.64 -13.61
C PRO A 144 4.70 16.15 -15.06
N PRO A 145 4.18 17.34 -15.34
CA PRO A 145 4.35 17.97 -16.65
C PRO A 145 5.84 18.13 -16.95
N LEU A 146 6.16 18.20 -18.23
CA LEU A 146 7.50 18.57 -18.65
C LEU A 146 7.77 20.03 -18.22
N PRO A 147 9.02 20.37 -17.86
CA PRO A 147 9.38 21.74 -17.55
C PRO A 147 9.02 22.68 -18.70
N SER A 148 8.49 23.85 -18.36
CA SER A 148 7.99 24.83 -19.34
C SER A 148 8.81 26.12 -19.34
N THR A 149 8.51 27.04 -20.26
CA THR A 149 9.26 28.30 -20.40
C THR A 149 9.18 29.20 -19.16
N TYR A 150 8.06 29.20 -18.42
CA TYR A 150 7.90 30.02 -17.21
C TYR A 150 8.73 29.50 -16.01
N GLU A 151 9.17 28.24 -16.05
CA GLU A 151 10.05 27.62 -15.05
C GLU A 151 11.53 27.91 -15.28
N SER A 152 11.86 28.57 -16.39
CA SER A 152 13.24 28.99 -16.65
C SER A 152 13.67 30.05 -15.63
N TYR A 153 14.99 30.19 -15.42
CA TYR A 153 15.52 31.26 -14.57
C TYR A 153 15.43 32.65 -15.23
N HIS A 154 15.17 32.69 -16.54
CA HIS A 154 15.10 33.91 -17.34
C HIS A 154 13.90 33.84 -18.31
N PRO A 155 12.67 33.79 -17.79
CA PRO A 155 11.48 33.77 -18.63
C PRO A 155 11.27 35.13 -19.32
N PRO A 156 10.51 35.18 -20.43
CA PRO A 156 10.13 36.44 -21.03
C PRO A 156 9.20 37.23 -20.10
N LEU A 157 9.14 38.54 -20.32
CA LEU A 157 8.48 39.49 -19.43
C LEU A 157 6.98 39.21 -19.20
N GLU A 158 6.31 38.57 -20.16
CA GLU A 158 4.90 38.20 -20.09
C GLU A 158 4.56 37.26 -18.94
N TYR A 159 5.54 36.48 -18.44
CA TYR A 159 5.31 35.58 -17.31
C TYR A 159 5.61 36.23 -15.97
N LEU A 160 6.27 37.39 -15.92
CA LEU A 160 6.52 38.07 -14.66
C LEU A 160 5.19 38.64 -14.14
N PRO A 161 4.84 38.37 -12.87
CA PRO A 161 3.59 38.86 -12.30
C PRO A 161 3.64 40.37 -12.06
N ASP A 162 2.48 41.00 -12.16
CA ASP A 162 2.28 42.37 -11.71
C ASP A 162 2.20 42.46 -10.18
N ASN A 163 2.39 43.66 -9.62
CA ASN A 163 2.33 43.88 -8.17
C ASN A 163 0.96 43.51 -7.56
N GLU A 164 -0.13 43.69 -8.32
CA GLU A 164 -1.48 43.32 -7.91
C GLU A 164 -1.62 41.80 -7.81
N GLU A 165 -1.17 41.06 -8.84
CA GLU A 165 -1.18 39.59 -8.86
C GLU A 165 -0.31 39.00 -7.75
N LEU A 166 0.81 39.65 -7.42
CA LEU A 166 1.70 39.25 -6.34
C LEU A 166 1.01 39.35 -4.98
N ASN A 167 0.21 40.41 -4.77
CA ASN A 167 -0.59 40.57 -3.56
C ASN A 167 -1.71 39.54 -3.48
N GLU A 168 -2.41 39.27 -4.58
CA GLU A 168 -3.42 38.22 -4.65
C GLU A 168 -2.81 36.85 -4.33
N TRP A 169 -1.65 36.54 -4.91
CA TRP A 169 -0.95 35.28 -4.69
C TRP A 169 -0.54 35.11 -3.22
N ASN A 170 -0.07 36.18 -2.57
CA ASN A 170 0.27 36.16 -1.15
C ASN A 170 -0.96 36.02 -0.25
N SER A 171 -2.13 36.50 -0.69
CA SER A 171 -3.38 36.36 0.07
C SER A 171 -3.96 34.94 0.04
N LEU A 172 -3.68 34.19 -1.02
CA LEU A 172 -4.21 32.84 -1.24
C LEU A 172 -3.52 31.80 -0.36
N ASN A 173 -4.29 30.83 0.13
CA ASN A 173 -3.74 29.65 0.81
C ASN A 173 -2.98 28.74 -0.17
N ASN A 174 -1.98 27.99 0.33
CA ASN A 174 -1.13 27.15 -0.51
C ASN A 174 -1.89 26.13 -1.38
N GLU A 175 -3.01 25.58 -0.91
CA GLU A 175 -3.84 24.63 -1.67
C GLU A 175 -4.61 25.29 -2.82
N GLN A 176 -4.94 26.57 -2.70
CA GLN A 176 -5.70 27.33 -3.70
C GLN A 176 -4.80 27.92 -4.79
N LYS A 177 -3.49 27.98 -4.54
CA LYS A 177 -2.51 28.48 -5.51
C LYS A 177 -2.45 27.57 -6.73
N ARG A 178 -2.65 28.15 -7.92
CA ARG A 178 -2.58 27.42 -9.19
C ARG A 178 -1.16 26.92 -9.50
N ALA A 179 -0.15 27.71 -9.16
CA ALA A 179 1.25 27.40 -9.38
C ALA A 179 1.98 27.25 -8.04
N LYS A 180 2.95 26.32 -7.99
CA LYS A 180 3.77 26.04 -6.80
C LYS A 180 4.81 27.12 -6.51
N PHE A 181 5.13 27.94 -7.51
CA PHE A 181 6.10 29.02 -7.37
C PHE A 181 5.72 30.20 -8.27
N ILE A 182 6.31 31.34 -7.98
CA ILE A 182 6.19 32.55 -8.77
C ILE A 182 7.38 32.61 -9.73
N PRO A 183 7.16 32.79 -11.05
CA PRO A 183 8.24 33.00 -12.00
C PRO A 183 8.99 34.30 -11.69
N SER A 184 10.32 34.20 -11.68
CA SER A 184 11.21 35.32 -11.42
C SER A 184 12.34 35.32 -12.43
N THR A 185 12.74 36.51 -12.88
CA THR A 185 13.84 36.66 -13.82
C THR A 185 15.14 36.95 -13.09
N TYR A 186 16.17 36.17 -13.40
CA TYR A 186 17.54 36.42 -12.97
C TYR A 186 18.41 36.66 -14.19
N LYS A 187 19.33 37.63 -14.11
CA LYS A 187 20.24 37.97 -15.22
C LYS A 187 21.23 36.84 -15.53
N CYS A 188 21.70 36.15 -14.49
CA CYS A 188 22.74 35.12 -14.59
C CYS A 188 22.36 33.92 -13.71
N LEU A 189 22.77 32.71 -14.12
CA LEU A 189 22.53 31.48 -13.35
C LEU A 189 23.09 31.53 -11.92
N ARG A 190 24.19 32.27 -11.70
CA ARG A 190 24.80 32.46 -10.37
C ARG A 190 23.91 33.23 -9.39
N HIS A 191 22.93 33.99 -9.87
CA HIS A 191 22.00 34.75 -9.04
C HIS A 191 20.73 33.97 -8.70
N VAL A 192 20.55 32.77 -9.26
CA VAL A 192 19.39 31.93 -8.97
C VAL A 192 19.47 31.50 -7.50
N PRO A 193 18.47 31.86 -6.68
CA PRO A 193 18.47 31.53 -5.28
C PRO A 193 18.20 30.03 -5.07
N TYR A 194 18.41 29.59 -3.83
CA TYR A 194 17.94 28.28 -3.41
C TYR A 194 16.42 28.18 -3.57
N TYR A 195 15.96 27.08 -4.15
CA TYR A 195 14.56 26.75 -4.32
C TYR A 195 14.19 25.57 -3.43
N ASP A 196 13.07 25.67 -2.73
CA ASP A 196 12.62 24.60 -1.83
C ASP A 196 12.02 23.41 -2.61
N LEU A 197 12.91 22.54 -3.09
CA LEU A 197 12.56 21.31 -3.80
C LEU A 197 12.10 20.20 -2.83
N ILE A 198 12.49 20.29 -1.56
CA ILE A 198 12.26 19.23 -0.57
C ILE A 198 10.77 19.14 -0.25
N SER A 199 10.13 20.27 0.07
CA SER A 199 8.69 20.32 0.32
C SER A 199 7.89 19.83 -0.90
N GLN A 200 8.25 20.26 -2.10
CA GLN A 200 7.54 19.87 -3.33
C GLN A 200 7.64 18.38 -3.66
N ASN A 201 8.82 17.79 -3.47
CA ASN A 201 9.01 16.35 -3.64
C ASN A 201 8.29 15.56 -2.54
N TYR A 202 8.26 16.08 -1.32
CA TYR A 202 7.53 15.47 -0.21
C TYR A 202 6.02 15.46 -0.49
N ASP A 203 5.43 16.58 -0.90
CA ASP A 203 4.02 16.68 -1.29
C ASP A 203 3.71 15.74 -2.47
N ARG A 204 4.61 15.65 -3.45
CA ARG A 204 4.48 14.72 -4.56
C ARG A 204 4.47 13.26 -4.09
N CYS A 205 5.28 12.90 -3.10
CA CYS A 205 5.28 11.57 -2.49
C CYS A 205 3.98 11.30 -1.72
N LEU A 206 3.44 12.29 -1.02
CA LEU A 206 2.13 12.21 -0.36
C LEU A 206 1.02 12.01 -1.39
N ASP A 207 1.01 12.76 -2.50
CA ASP A 207 0.06 12.57 -3.60
C ASP A 207 0.14 11.17 -4.20
N LEU A 208 1.35 10.60 -4.32
CA LEU A 208 1.53 9.25 -4.84
C LEU A 208 0.98 8.18 -3.88
N TYR A 209 1.11 8.40 -2.58
CA TYR A 209 0.78 7.43 -1.54
C TYR A 209 -0.68 7.53 -1.06
N MET A 210 -1.14 8.74 -0.72
CA MET A 210 -2.42 8.98 -0.04
C MET A 210 -3.56 9.34 -1.00
N ALA A 211 -3.28 10.03 -2.11
CA ALA A 211 -4.36 10.54 -2.96
C ALA A 211 -5.06 9.41 -3.75
N PRO A 212 -6.41 9.31 -3.71
CA PRO A 212 -7.14 8.31 -4.47
C PRO A 212 -7.09 8.60 -5.97
N ARG A 213 -6.94 7.55 -6.78
CA ARG A 213 -6.80 7.67 -8.25
C ARG A 213 -8.09 7.29 -8.96
N LYS A 214 -8.59 8.18 -9.83
CA LYS A 214 -9.81 7.97 -10.64
C LYS A 214 -9.52 8.26 -12.12
N ARG A 215 -10.00 7.39 -13.03
CA ARG A 215 -9.94 7.65 -14.48
C ARG A 215 -10.99 8.70 -14.84
N LYS A 216 -10.54 9.89 -15.24
CA LYS A 216 -11.40 10.93 -15.83
C LYS A 216 -11.32 10.83 -17.35
N MET A 217 -12.46 10.64 -18.02
CA MET A 217 -12.54 10.76 -19.47
C MET A 217 -12.64 12.25 -19.79
N ILE A 218 -11.58 12.85 -20.31
CA ILE A 218 -11.60 14.24 -20.81
C ILE A 218 -12.03 14.15 -22.27
N THR A 219 -13.12 14.81 -22.60
CA THR A 219 -13.60 14.92 -23.97
C THR A 219 -12.97 16.16 -24.60
N ASN A 220 -12.08 15.96 -25.58
CA ASN A 220 -11.54 17.05 -26.40
C ASN A 220 -12.58 17.35 -27.48
N ILE A 221 -13.57 18.17 -27.15
CA ILE A 221 -14.63 18.62 -28.05
C ILE A 221 -14.32 20.09 -28.38
N ASP A 222 -14.34 20.44 -29.66
CA ASP A 222 -14.21 21.82 -30.07
C ASP A 222 -15.47 22.58 -29.63
N PRO A 223 -15.34 23.82 -29.12
CA PRO A 223 -16.48 24.55 -28.58
C PRO A 223 -17.59 24.77 -29.63
N ASP A 224 -17.22 24.84 -30.92
CA ASP A 224 -18.14 25.03 -32.03
C ASP A 224 -19.04 23.80 -32.27
N ASP A 225 -18.55 22.59 -31.97
CA ASP A 225 -19.33 21.34 -32.10
C ASP A 225 -20.46 21.24 -31.06
N LEU A 226 -20.43 22.09 -30.03
CA LEU A 226 -21.51 22.16 -29.04
C LEU A 226 -22.75 22.87 -29.60
N LEU A 227 -22.60 23.62 -30.70
CA LEU A 227 -23.67 24.39 -31.31
C LEU A 227 -24.40 23.56 -32.38
N PRO A 228 -25.74 23.68 -32.48
CA PRO A 228 -26.48 23.07 -33.57
C PRO A 228 -26.15 23.75 -34.90
N GLN A 229 -26.18 22.97 -35.99
CA GLN A 229 -25.99 23.50 -37.34
C GLN A 229 -27.28 24.20 -37.80
N ILE A 230 -27.29 25.54 -37.75
CA ILE A 230 -28.40 26.41 -38.16
C ILE A 230 -28.03 27.07 -39.51
N PRO A 231 -28.97 27.23 -40.47
CA PRO A 231 -28.68 27.95 -41.70
C PRO A 231 -28.34 29.42 -41.42
N ASP A 232 -27.46 30.00 -42.24
CA ASP A 232 -27.08 31.40 -42.11
C ASP A 232 -28.31 32.31 -42.23
N PRO A 233 -28.47 33.31 -41.33
CA PRO A 233 -29.62 34.21 -41.35
C PRO A 233 -29.72 34.97 -42.68
N GLN A 234 -28.60 35.23 -43.36
CA GLN A 234 -28.59 35.89 -44.67
C GLN A 234 -29.36 35.12 -45.76
N SER A 235 -29.40 33.78 -45.67
CA SER A 235 -30.16 32.94 -46.61
C SER A 235 -31.68 33.09 -46.44
N LEU A 236 -32.13 33.55 -45.27
CA LEU A 236 -33.55 33.70 -44.91
C LEU A 236 -34.08 35.11 -45.21
N ARG A 237 -33.37 35.91 -46.00
CA ARG A 237 -33.87 37.22 -46.44
C ARG A 237 -35.08 37.05 -47.38
N PRO A 238 -36.10 37.93 -47.30
CA PRO A 238 -36.10 39.22 -46.59
C PRO A 238 -36.64 39.17 -45.15
N PHE A 239 -35.98 39.90 -44.25
CA PHE A 239 -36.46 40.21 -42.90
C PHE A 239 -36.12 41.69 -42.58
N PRO A 240 -36.90 42.37 -41.71
CA PRO A 240 -36.65 43.76 -41.36
C PRO A 240 -35.28 43.90 -40.65
N SER A 241 -34.44 44.83 -41.12
CA SER A 241 -33.04 44.96 -40.65
C SER A 241 -32.73 46.27 -39.94
N TRP A 242 -33.42 47.35 -40.27
CA TRP A 242 -33.27 48.67 -39.64
C TRP A 242 -34.64 49.37 -39.58
N GLU A 243 -34.76 50.31 -38.65
CA GLU A 243 -35.95 51.15 -38.50
C GLU A 243 -36.07 52.15 -39.65
N SER A 244 -37.15 52.10 -40.43
CA SER A 244 -37.31 53.00 -41.60
C SER A 244 -37.99 54.32 -41.27
N ILE A 245 -39.06 54.28 -40.50
CA ILE A 245 -39.95 55.42 -40.23
C ILE A 245 -40.30 55.44 -38.74
N VAL A 246 -40.22 56.63 -38.15
CA VAL A 246 -40.64 56.90 -36.78
C VAL A 246 -41.90 57.76 -36.82
N PHE A 247 -42.99 57.24 -36.23
CA PHE A 247 -44.27 57.95 -36.14
C PHE A 247 -44.29 58.83 -34.89
N THR A 248 -44.06 60.14 -35.04
CA THR A 248 -44.00 61.10 -33.93
C THR A 248 -45.28 61.94 -33.87
N GLY A 249 -46.02 61.85 -32.76
CA GLY A 249 -47.30 62.58 -32.62
C GLY A 249 -48.13 62.24 -31.39
N HIS A 250 -47.87 61.10 -30.76
CA HIS A 250 -48.51 60.72 -29.51
C HIS A 250 -47.90 61.46 -28.32
N ASN A 251 -48.76 61.79 -27.35
CA ASN A 251 -48.36 62.53 -26.15
C ASN A 251 -47.93 61.61 -25.00
N SER A 252 -48.28 60.31 -25.07
CA SER A 252 -47.84 59.31 -24.11
C SER A 252 -47.45 57.98 -24.78
N ARG A 253 -47.40 56.90 -24.01
CA ARG A 253 -46.98 55.57 -24.47
C ARG A 253 -48.04 54.94 -25.38
N VAL A 254 -47.67 54.68 -26.63
CA VAL A 254 -48.46 53.87 -27.57
C VAL A 254 -48.66 52.46 -27.00
N THR A 255 -49.91 52.06 -26.83
CA THR A 255 -50.31 50.77 -26.23
C THR A 255 -50.57 49.70 -27.28
N CYS A 256 -51.09 50.10 -28.44
CA CYS A 256 -51.54 49.20 -29.49
C CYS A 256 -51.37 49.83 -30.87
N ILE A 257 -51.15 48.98 -31.87
CA ILE A 257 -51.03 49.34 -33.27
C ILE A 257 -51.78 48.30 -34.10
N SER A 258 -52.45 48.73 -35.16
CA SER A 258 -53.07 47.85 -36.15
C SER A 258 -52.82 48.39 -37.55
N VAL A 259 -52.48 47.50 -38.48
CA VAL A 259 -52.22 47.85 -39.88
C VAL A 259 -53.42 47.43 -40.72
N HIS A 260 -53.92 48.33 -41.57
CA HIS A 260 -54.99 48.00 -42.50
C HIS A 260 -54.49 47.00 -43.55
N ARG A 261 -55.36 46.14 -44.05
CA ARG A 261 -54.97 45.07 -44.98
C ARG A 261 -54.43 45.59 -46.32
N SER A 262 -54.75 46.83 -46.71
CA SER A 262 -54.15 47.49 -47.88
C SER A 262 -52.66 47.83 -47.70
N GLY A 263 -52.16 47.91 -46.46
CA GLY A 263 -50.77 48.27 -46.14
C GLY A 263 -50.48 49.78 -46.16
N GLU A 264 -51.42 50.61 -46.61
CA GLU A 264 -51.23 52.07 -46.72
C GLU A 264 -51.55 52.82 -45.42
N LEU A 265 -52.39 52.23 -44.56
CA LEU A 265 -52.91 52.86 -43.36
C LEU A 265 -52.50 52.09 -42.12
N LEU A 266 -52.06 52.82 -41.10
CA LEU A 266 -51.71 52.29 -39.80
C LEU A 266 -52.48 53.07 -38.73
N VAL A 267 -52.99 52.40 -37.71
CA VAL A 267 -53.65 53.05 -36.58
C VAL A 267 -52.90 52.71 -35.33
N SER A 268 -52.76 53.69 -34.46
CA SER A 268 -52.06 53.56 -33.19
C SER A 268 -52.87 54.23 -32.10
N GLY A 269 -52.87 53.62 -30.92
CA GLY A 269 -53.59 54.08 -29.74
C GLY A 269 -52.65 54.35 -28.59
N ASP A 270 -52.94 55.41 -27.84
CA ASP A 270 -52.12 55.90 -26.74
C ASP A 270 -52.82 55.77 -25.38
N ALA A 271 -52.03 55.69 -24.31
CA ALA A 271 -52.53 55.66 -22.93
C ALA A 271 -53.27 56.96 -22.53
N SER A 272 -53.03 58.07 -23.23
CA SER A 272 -53.78 59.33 -23.07
C SER A 272 -55.19 59.30 -23.70
N GLY A 273 -55.58 58.19 -24.34
CA GLY A 273 -56.84 58.05 -25.06
C GLY A 273 -56.79 58.60 -26.49
N LEU A 274 -55.61 58.86 -27.02
CA LEU A 274 -55.42 59.42 -28.36
C LEU A 274 -55.22 58.30 -29.40
N VAL A 275 -56.06 58.30 -30.45
CA VAL A 275 -55.92 57.42 -31.62
C VAL A 275 -55.47 58.24 -32.82
N ILE A 276 -54.37 57.84 -33.45
CA ILE A 276 -53.91 58.45 -34.72
C ILE A 276 -53.98 57.40 -35.83
N VAL A 277 -54.60 57.80 -36.94
CA VAL A 277 -54.51 57.14 -38.23
C VAL A 277 -53.35 57.76 -39.00
N TRP A 278 -52.36 56.94 -39.32
CA TRP A 278 -51.16 57.29 -40.07
C TRP A 278 -51.25 56.74 -41.49
N GLU A 279 -50.63 57.46 -42.40
CA GLU A 279 -50.20 56.92 -43.69
C GLU A 279 -48.90 56.13 -43.50
N HIS A 280 -48.65 55.15 -44.37
CA HIS A 280 -47.42 54.34 -44.38
C HIS A 280 -46.13 55.18 -44.30
N MET A 281 -46.12 56.41 -44.82
CA MET A 281 -44.96 57.30 -44.85
C MET A 281 -44.72 58.12 -43.57
N GLY A 282 -45.51 57.93 -42.51
CA GLY A 282 -45.35 58.68 -41.25
C GLY A 282 -46.20 59.93 -41.13
N VAL A 283 -47.09 60.19 -42.10
CA VAL A 283 -47.97 61.36 -42.09
C VAL A 283 -49.21 61.08 -41.24
N GLU A 284 -49.55 62.00 -40.33
CA GLU A 284 -50.81 61.97 -39.58
C GLU A 284 -51.98 62.31 -40.50
N LEU A 285 -52.93 61.39 -40.70
CA LEU A 285 -54.13 61.64 -41.48
C LEU A 285 -55.29 62.12 -40.61
N LYS A 286 -55.54 61.41 -39.49
CA LYS A 286 -56.65 61.70 -38.58
C LYS A 286 -56.27 61.45 -37.13
N ARG A 287 -56.81 62.28 -36.26
CA ARG A 287 -56.63 62.20 -34.80
C ARG A 287 -57.99 62.14 -34.10
N TYR A 288 -58.16 61.18 -33.21
CA TYR A 288 -59.35 61.01 -32.40
C TYR A 288 -58.97 60.99 -30.92
N GLN A 289 -59.68 61.78 -30.10
CA GLN A 289 -59.44 61.85 -28.65
C GLN A 289 -60.58 61.18 -27.89
N PHE A 290 -60.25 60.16 -27.11
CA PHE A 290 -61.13 59.48 -26.17
C PHE A 290 -60.80 59.89 -24.73
N LYS A 291 -61.75 59.66 -23.81
CA LYS A 291 -61.61 60.02 -22.39
C LYS A 291 -60.91 58.94 -21.57
N SER A 292 -60.86 57.70 -22.06
CA SER A 292 -60.22 56.57 -21.39
C SER A 292 -58.98 56.11 -22.18
N PRO A 293 -58.01 55.47 -21.50
CA PRO A 293 -56.83 54.89 -22.16
C PRO A 293 -57.24 53.79 -23.13
N ILE A 294 -56.59 53.75 -24.29
CA ILE A 294 -56.91 52.72 -25.28
C ILE A 294 -56.16 51.42 -24.95
N THR A 295 -56.89 50.31 -24.87
CA THR A 295 -56.34 49.00 -24.53
C THR A 295 -55.98 48.18 -25.77
N ALA A 296 -56.85 48.17 -26.78
CA ALA A 296 -56.65 47.47 -28.04
C ALA A 296 -57.31 48.22 -29.19
N ILE A 297 -56.70 48.12 -30.37
CA ILE A 297 -57.24 48.63 -31.63
C ILE A 297 -57.08 47.55 -32.67
N GLU A 298 -58.11 47.36 -33.49
CA GLU A 298 -58.03 46.45 -34.63
C GLU A 298 -58.75 47.05 -35.85
N TRP A 299 -58.11 46.95 -37.01
CA TRP A 299 -58.79 47.15 -38.29
C TRP A 299 -59.68 45.97 -38.63
N ASN A 300 -60.81 46.25 -39.27
CA ASN A 300 -61.59 45.19 -39.88
C ASN A 300 -60.73 44.41 -40.90
N PRO A 301 -60.72 43.06 -40.88
CA PRO A 301 -59.97 42.26 -41.85
C PRO A 301 -60.44 42.43 -43.31
N ARG A 302 -61.64 42.98 -43.56
CA ARG A 302 -62.14 43.25 -44.91
C ARG A 302 -61.53 44.53 -45.51
N ILE A 303 -60.97 44.42 -46.71
CA ILE A 303 -60.28 45.52 -47.41
C ILE A 303 -61.24 46.64 -47.85
N ASP A 304 -62.49 46.29 -48.17
CA ASP A 304 -63.47 47.26 -48.69
C ASP A 304 -64.06 48.18 -47.61
N LEU A 305 -63.88 47.85 -46.33
CA LEU A 305 -64.50 48.53 -45.20
C LEU A 305 -63.44 49.12 -44.27
N PHE A 306 -63.35 50.46 -44.27
CA PHE A 306 -62.48 51.19 -43.35
C PHE A 306 -63.14 51.39 -41.99
N ILE A 307 -63.30 50.29 -41.25
CA ILE A 307 -63.85 50.28 -39.89
C ILE A 307 -62.73 49.94 -38.90
N ILE A 308 -62.61 50.75 -37.87
CA ILE A 308 -61.66 50.56 -36.75
C ILE A 308 -62.48 50.23 -35.51
N THR A 309 -62.14 49.13 -34.83
CA THR A 309 -62.64 48.85 -33.49
C THR A 309 -61.65 49.40 -32.48
N VAL A 310 -62.16 50.11 -31.47
CA VAL A 310 -61.37 50.70 -30.40
C VAL A 310 -61.90 50.15 -29.07
N ALA A 311 -61.06 49.44 -28.34
CA ALA A 311 -61.34 49.01 -26.98
C ALA A 311 -60.80 50.07 -26.01
N LEU A 312 -61.72 50.60 -25.20
CA LEU A 312 -61.55 51.73 -24.28
C LEU A 312 -61.34 51.31 -22.83
#